data_AF-A0A8J8W8V4-F1
#
_entry.id   AF-A0A8J8W8V4-F1
#
_cell.length_a   1.000
_cell.length_b   1.000
_cell.length_c   1.000
_cell.angle_alpha   90.00
_cell.angle_beta   90.00
_cell.angle_gamma   90.00
#
_symmetry.space_group_name_H-M   'P 1'
#
loop_
_entity.id
_entity.type
_entity.pdbx_description
1 polymer ?
#
loop_
_entity_poly.entity_id
_entity_poly.type
_entity_poly.pdbx_seq_one_letter_code
_entity_poly.pdbx_strand_id
1 'polypeptide(L)'
;MSPQIITINYTPENRLSLLDATTKQPLYHVKVSRQTPQMEMIRLTDHLSTTQSAGIGTDGTTGTALRPVPADEETYFESRVCTAQFKLTSLDVILRIRDQRGITLKRENILSMRYSSTSPTLSGSAGERGPVVLTWETDWGNNALGNFRLVREGDRQVLVKFCNEVFSNERVGTFEVLDEVRDQLVTDEAVISGLAMLAMNQSFNLAGMVMFGRT
;
A
#
# COMPACT_ATOMS: atom_id res chain seq x y z
N MET A 1 13.15 14.61 10.42
CA MET A 1 11.76 15.07 10.67
C MET A 1 11.05 13.87 11.29
N SER A 2 9.72 13.82 11.39
CA SER A 2 9.02 12.66 11.95
C SER A 2 8.55 11.71 10.83
N PRO A 3 8.62 10.37 11.01
CA PRO A 3 8.05 9.39 10.09
C PRO A 3 6.57 9.69 9.76
N GLN A 4 6.14 9.34 8.54
CA GLN A 4 4.72 9.38 8.19
C GLN A 4 4.04 8.10 8.65
N ILE A 5 2.97 8.22 9.43
CA ILE A 5 2.19 7.08 9.89
C ILE A 5 0.90 7.02 9.07
N ILE A 6 0.67 5.89 8.40
CA ILE A 6 -0.52 5.60 7.61
C ILE A 6 -1.35 4.56 8.36
N THR A 7 -2.54 4.93 8.78
CA THR A 7 -3.50 4.05 9.47
C THR A 7 -4.32 3.27 8.47
N ILE A 8 -4.43 1.95 8.64
CA ILE A 8 -5.22 1.07 7.78
C ILE A 8 -6.47 0.63 8.52
N ASN A 9 -7.63 1.12 8.08
CA ASN A 9 -8.92 0.77 8.66
C ASN A 9 -9.69 -0.18 7.75
N TYR A 10 -10.44 -1.09 8.36
CA TYR A 10 -11.49 -1.82 7.67
C TYR A 10 -12.62 -0.84 7.34
N THR A 11 -13.19 -0.97 6.14
CA THR A 11 -14.43 -0.29 5.79
C THR A 11 -15.46 -1.31 5.33
N PRO A 12 -16.76 -0.97 5.38
CA PRO A 12 -17.79 -1.76 4.72
C PRO A 12 -17.44 -2.04 3.25
N GLU A 13 -18.08 -3.06 2.65
CA GLU A 13 -17.98 -3.36 1.21
C GLU A 13 -16.62 -3.90 0.71
N ASN A 14 -15.86 -4.61 1.55
CA ASN A 14 -14.56 -5.21 1.18
C ASN A 14 -13.53 -4.17 0.70
N ARG A 15 -13.52 -3.01 1.35
CA ARG A 15 -12.55 -1.94 1.10
C ARG A 15 -11.67 -1.71 2.33
N LEU A 16 -10.46 -1.21 2.11
CA LEU A 16 -9.60 -0.65 3.14
C LEU A 16 -9.46 0.84 2.90
N SER A 17 -9.49 1.61 3.99
CA SER A 17 -9.22 3.05 3.97
C SER A 17 -7.87 3.31 4.63
N LEU A 18 -6.97 3.95 3.89
CA LEU A 18 -5.64 4.31 4.37
C LEU A 18 -5.59 5.81 4.61
N LEU A 19 -5.42 6.19 5.87
CA LEU A 19 -5.47 7.58 6.32
C LEU A 19 -4.12 8.01 6.88
N ASP A 20 -3.72 9.26 6.67
CA ASP A 20 -2.60 9.84 7.39
C ASP A 20 -2.97 9.97 8.88
N ALA A 21 -2.12 9.47 9.79
CA ALA A 21 -2.46 9.38 11.21
C ALA A 21 -2.53 10.76 11.87
N THR A 22 -1.76 11.74 11.38
CA THR A 22 -1.68 13.09 11.95
C THR A 22 -2.84 13.95 11.44
N THR A 23 -3.02 13.99 10.12
CA THR A 23 -4.00 14.87 9.47
C THR A 23 -5.38 14.23 9.33
N LYS A 24 -5.48 12.91 9.52
CA LYS A 24 -6.67 12.10 9.24
C LYS A 24 -7.16 12.18 7.79
N GLN A 25 -6.33 12.71 6.89
CA GLN A 25 -6.66 12.83 5.48
C GLN A 25 -6.57 11.46 4.80
N PRO A 26 -7.50 11.13 3.88
CA PRO A 26 -7.45 9.90 3.13
C PRO A 26 -6.32 9.94 2.08
N LEU A 27 -5.43 8.96 2.16
CA LEU A 27 -4.29 8.80 1.26
C LEU A 27 -4.61 7.80 0.14
N TYR A 28 -5.20 6.65 0.50
CA TYR A 28 -5.55 5.60 -0.46
C TYR A 28 -6.90 4.97 -0.17
N HIS A 29 -7.57 4.57 -1.25
CA HIS A 29 -8.63 3.57 -1.21
C HIS A 29 -8.12 2.27 -1.79
N VAL A 30 -8.35 1.17 -1.08
CA VAL A 30 -8.00 -0.16 -1.54
C VAL A 30 -9.28 -0.98 -1.66
N LYS A 31 -9.57 -1.45 -2.85
CA LYS A 31 -10.63 -2.41 -3.11
C LYS A 31 -10.04 -3.82 -3.07
N VAL A 32 -10.73 -4.72 -2.40
CA VAL A 32 -10.36 -6.13 -2.31
C VAL A 32 -11.46 -6.96 -2.96
N SER A 33 -11.08 -7.87 -3.86
CA SER A 33 -12.02 -8.63 -4.70
C SER A 33 -11.58 -10.09 -4.85
N ARG A 34 -12.53 -10.96 -5.22
CA ARG A 34 -12.23 -12.31 -5.71
C ARG A 34 -11.82 -12.31 -7.18
N GLN A 35 -12.30 -11.32 -7.92
CA GLN A 35 -11.95 -11.14 -9.33
C GLN A 35 -10.50 -10.68 -9.43
N THR A 36 -9.87 -10.94 -10.57
CA THR A 36 -8.50 -10.46 -10.81
C THR A 36 -8.57 -9.04 -11.36
N PRO A 37 -7.79 -8.08 -10.83
CA PRO A 37 -6.86 -8.22 -9.70
C PRO A 37 -7.56 -8.34 -8.34
N GLN A 38 -7.01 -9.16 -7.44
CA GLN A 38 -7.57 -9.37 -6.10
C GLN A 38 -7.48 -8.11 -5.22
N MET A 39 -6.56 -7.20 -5.55
CA MET A 39 -6.42 -5.92 -4.86
C MET A 39 -6.17 -4.80 -5.86
N GLU A 40 -6.88 -3.69 -5.68
CA GLU A 40 -6.75 -2.46 -6.45
C GLU A 40 -6.59 -1.29 -5.48
N MET A 41 -5.46 -0.60 -5.54
CA MET A 41 -5.16 0.57 -4.70
C MET A 41 -5.14 1.83 -5.55
N ILE A 42 -5.88 2.84 -5.09
CA ILE A 42 -5.97 4.16 -5.70
C ILE A 42 -5.49 5.21 -4.73
N ARG A 43 -4.60 6.08 -5.20
CA ARG A 43 -4.18 7.27 -4.46
C ARG A 43 -5.21 8.38 -4.59
N LEU A 44 -5.59 8.99 -3.47
CA LEU A 44 -6.66 9.99 -3.39
C LEU A 44 -6.12 11.42 -3.29
N THR A 45 -4.90 11.58 -2.80
CA THR A 45 -4.26 12.88 -2.62
C THR A 45 -3.13 13.03 -3.62
N ASP A 46 -3.26 13.96 -4.56
CA ASP A 46 -2.08 14.59 -5.14
C ASP A 46 -1.53 15.56 -4.11
N HIS A 47 -0.39 15.25 -3.51
CA HIS A 47 0.50 16.30 -3.02
C HIS A 47 1.05 17.08 -4.21
N LEU A 48 0.19 17.84 -4.87
CA LEU A 48 0.59 18.99 -5.66
C LEU A 48 0.37 20.21 -4.78
N SER A 49 1.41 20.55 -4.03
CA SER A 49 1.62 21.94 -3.64
C SER A 49 1.82 22.73 -4.93
N THR A 50 0.76 23.41 -5.35
CA THR A 50 0.79 24.82 -5.75
C THR A 50 1.98 25.26 -6.60
N THR A 51 1.78 25.29 -7.92
CA THR A 51 2.17 26.48 -8.70
C THR A 51 1.29 26.60 -9.94
N GLN A 52 0.55 27.71 -10.00
CA GLN A 52 -0.27 28.24 -11.12
C GLN A 52 -1.56 27.42 -11.40
N SER A 53 -2.76 27.98 -11.39
CA SER A 53 -3.18 29.36 -11.67
C SER A 53 -4.38 29.75 -10.79
N ALA A 54 -4.40 31.02 -10.41
CA ALA A 54 -5.53 31.67 -9.76
C ALA A 54 -6.79 31.60 -10.64
N GLY A 55 -7.90 31.22 -10.02
CA GLY A 55 -9.25 31.32 -10.56
C GLY A 55 -10.19 31.66 -9.42
N ILE A 56 -10.54 32.95 -9.34
CA ILE A 56 -11.41 33.57 -8.35
C ILE A 56 -12.80 32.90 -8.35
N GLY A 57 -13.34 32.61 -7.16
CA GLY A 57 -14.71 32.11 -6.98
C GLY A 57 -15.09 32.03 -5.51
N THR A 58 -15.67 33.11 -5.01
CA THR A 58 -16.30 33.29 -3.71
C THR A 58 -17.40 32.24 -3.48
N ASP A 59 -17.35 31.50 -2.37
CA ASP A 59 -18.44 31.43 -1.39
C ASP A 59 -18.09 30.44 -0.27
N GLY A 60 -18.24 30.91 0.98
CA GLY A 60 -17.96 30.14 2.18
C GLY A 60 -19.04 29.11 2.45
N THR A 61 -18.65 27.85 2.64
CA THR A 61 -19.38 26.89 3.48
C THR A 61 -18.39 25.86 4.02
N THR A 62 -18.29 25.81 5.34
CA THR A 62 -17.66 24.75 6.14
C THR A 62 -18.22 23.38 5.79
N GLY A 63 -17.34 22.47 5.37
CA GLY A 63 -17.65 21.05 5.22
C GLY A 63 -16.44 20.35 4.63
N THR A 64 -15.83 19.44 5.39
CA THR A 64 -14.75 18.54 4.97
C THR A 64 -15.29 17.57 3.92
N ALA A 65 -15.52 18.06 2.70
CA ALA A 65 -15.96 17.25 1.58
C ALA A 65 -14.75 16.44 1.10
N LEU A 66 -14.75 15.14 1.42
CA LEU A 66 -14.08 14.13 0.61
C LEU A 66 -14.32 14.49 -0.86
N ARG A 67 -13.24 14.79 -1.59
CA ARG A 67 -13.35 15.12 -3.01
C ARG A 67 -14.08 13.95 -3.68
N PRO A 68 -15.21 14.17 -4.37
CA PRO A 68 -15.98 13.09 -4.96
C PRO A 68 -15.07 12.31 -5.92
N VAL A 69 -15.17 10.98 -5.87
CA VAL A 69 -14.60 10.09 -6.88
C VAL A 69 -14.96 10.68 -8.25
N PRO A 70 -13.98 10.94 -9.14
CA PRO A 70 -14.29 11.60 -10.40
C PRO A 70 -15.29 10.76 -11.19
N ALA A 71 -16.23 11.46 -11.84
CA ALA A 71 -17.39 10.86 -12.52
C ALA A 71 -17.02 9.87 -13.64
N ASP A 72 -15.77 9.91 -14.11
CA ASP A 72 -15.20 8.92 -15.01
C ASP A 72 -14.23 8.03 -14.21
N GLU A 73 -14.83 7.09 -13.49
CA GLU A 73 -14.15 6.08 -12.70
C GLU A 73 -13.15 5.29 -13.55
N GLU A 74 -13.53 4.90 -14.77
CA GLU A 74 -12.76 4.02 -15.64
C GLU A 74 -11.41 4.66 -16.05
N THR A 75 -11.43 5.89 -16.54
CA THR A 75 -10.19 6.62 -16.92
C THR A 75 -9.35 7.02 -15.71
N TYR A 76 -9.98 7.32 -14.57
CA TYR A 76 -9.30 7.60 -13.31
C TYR A 76 -8.58 6.36 -12.76
N PHE A 77 -9.20 5.18 -12.89
CA PHE A 77 -8.63 3.90 -12.48
C PHE A 77 -7.51 3.43 -13.42
N GLU A 78 -7.59 3.66 -14.72
CA GLU A 78 -6.58 3.12 -15.65
C GLU A 78 -5.16 3.69 -15.45
N SER A 79 -5.05 4.94 -14.99
CA SER A 79 -3.77 5.68 -14.94
C SER A 79 -3.08 5.70 -13.56
N ARG A 80 -3.82 5.47 -12.46
CA ARG A 80 -3.30 5.68 -11.09
C ARG A 80 -3.46 4.48 -10.15
N VAL A 81 -3.79 3.31 -10.69
CA VAL A 81 -4.01 2.10 -9.90
C VAL A 81 -2.73 1.30 -9.75
N CYS A 82 -2.39 0.97 -8.51
CA CYS A 82 -1.51 -0.14 -8.19
C CYS A 82 -2.36 -1.40 -7.96
N THR A 83 -1.96 -2.54 -8.50
CA THR A 83 -2.72 -3.79 -8.34
C THR A 83 -1.88 -4.89 -7.76
N ALA A 84 -2.50 -5.78 -6.99
CA ALA A 84 -1.92 -7.07 -6.62
C ALA A 84 -2.80 -8.21 -7.13
N GLN A 85 -2.17 -9.17 -7.81
CA GLN A 85 -2.81 -10.37 -8.33
C GLN A 85 -2.17 -11.58 -7.67
N PHE A 86 -2.98 -12.45 -7.08
CA PHE A 86 -2.50 -13.66 -6.44
C PHE A 86 -3.55 -14.77 -6.53
N LYS A 87 -3.05 -16.00 -6.67
CA LYS A 87 -3.89 -17.20 -6.59
C LYS A 87 -3.80 -17.76 -5.18
N LEU A 88 -4.89 -18.34 -4.68
CA LEU A 88 -5.01 -18.86 -3.31
C LEU A 88 -3.89 -19.87 -2.91
N THR A 89 -3.30 -20.55 -3.90
CA THR A 89 -2.25 -21.56 -3.74
C THR A 89 -0.86 -21.07 -4.17
N SER A 90 -0.74 -19.82 -4.63
CA SER A 90 0.53 -19.28 -5.11
C SER A 90 1.34 -18.72 -3.96
N LEU A 91 2.66 -18.86 -4.08
CA LEU A 91 3.64 -18.18 -3.22
C LEU A 91 4.02 -16.81 -3.77
N ASP A 92 3.53 -16.49 -4.97
CA ASP A 92 3.91 -15.31 -5.72
C ASP A 92 2.70 -14.39 -5.88
N VAL A 93 2.97 -13.10 -5.79
CA VAL A 93 2.04 -12.05 -6.14
C VAL A 93 2.57 -11.31 -7.36
N ILE A 94 1.72 -11.12 -8.36
CA ILE A 94 2.02 -10.24 -9.49
C ILE A 94 1.51 -8.84 -9.16
N LEU A 95 2.44 -7.90 -9.05
CA LEU A 95 2.18 -6.51 -8.79
C LEU A 95 2.19 -5.71 -10.11
N ARG A 96 1.34 -4.70 -10.15
CA ARG A 96 1.43 -3.55 -11.07
C ARG A 96 1.60 -2.32 -10.22
N ILE A 97 2.66 -1.56 -10.48
CA ILE A 97 2.95 -0.30 -9.80
C ILE A 97 2.87 0.78 -10.88
N ARG A 98 1.72 1.44 -10.97
CA ARG A 98 1.40 2.43 -12.03
C ARG A 98 1.60 1.87 -13.45
N ASP A 99 2.61 2.35 -14.16
CA ASP A 99 2.99 1.96 -15.51
C ASP A 99 3.85 0.69 -15.56
N GLN A 100 4.53 0.36 -14.45
CA GLN A 100 5.37 -0.81 -14.33
C GLN A 100 4.52 -2.05 -14.01
N ARG A 101 4.64 -3.09 -14.85
CA ARG A 101 3.79 -4.30 -14.82
C ARG A 101 4.63 -5.55 -14.63
N GLY A 102 4.00 -6.60 -14.08
CA GLY A 102 4.61 -7.92 -13.99
C GLY A 102 5.66 -8.06 -12.89
N ILE A 103 5.65 -7.16 -11.89
CA ILE A 103 6.61 -7.18 -10.79
C ILE A 103 6.24 -8.35 -9.90
N THR A 104 7.16 -9.31 -9.72
CA THR A 104 6.87 -10.49 -8.91
C THR A 104 7.34 -10.28 -7.48
N LEU A 105 6.40 -10.26 -6.54
CA LEU A 105 6.66 -10.35 -5.11
C LEU A 105 6.61 -11.83 -4.71
N LYS A 106 7.78 -12.40 -4.42
CA LYS A 106 7.96 -13.85 -4.22
C LYS A 106 8.16 -14.16 -2.76
N ARG A 107 7.42 -15.13 -2.24
CA ARG A 107 7.71 -15.74 -0.94
C ARG A 107 8.91 -16.69 -1.09
N GLU A 108 9.88 -16.60 -0.19
CA GLU A 108 11.10 -17.43 -0.27
C GLU A 108 10.80 -18.94 -0.21
N ASN A 109 9.83 -19.34 0.61
CA ASN A 109 9.31 -20.71 0.69
C ASN A 109 7.94 -20.73 1.39
N ILE A 110 7.24 -21.88 1.35
CA ILE A 110 5.86 -22.05 1.86
C ILE A 110 5.70 -21.65 3.34
N LEU A 111 6.73 -21.83 4.16
CA LEU A 111 6.69 -21.55 5.60
C LEU A 111 7.30 -20.19 5.96
N SER A 112 8.05 -19.57 5.05
CA SER A 112 8.74 -18.30 5.27
C SER A 112 7.73 -17.17 5.39
N MET A 113 7.96 -16.20 6.25
CA MET A 113 7.19 -14.94 6.25
C MET A 113 7.92 -13.83 5.46
N ARG A 114 8.94 -14.22 4.67
CA ARG A 114 9.78 -13.31 3.89
C ARG A 114 9.31 -13.28 2.44
N TYR A 115 9.13 -12.06 1.93
CA TYR A 115 8.71 -11.81 0.56
C TYR A 115 9.64 -10.79 -0.09
N SER A 116 10.14 -11.07 -1.28
CA SER A 116 11.09 -10.21 -1.97
C SER A 116 10.62 -9.86 -3.38
N SER A 117 10.90 -8.63 -3.79
CA SER A 117 10.68 -8.13 -5.15
C SER A 117 11.83 -7.23 -5.57
N THR A 118 12.14 -7.24 -6.86
CA THR A 118 13.00 -6.21 -7.44
C THR A 118 12.19 -4.93 -7.59
N SER A 119 12.63 -3.86 -6.92
CA SER A 119 11.93 -2.57 -6.94
C SER A 119 12.18 -1.84 -8.24
N PRO A 120 11.14 -1.61 -9.05
CA PRO A 120 11.28 -0.90 -10.30
C PRO A 120 11.30 0.63 -10.11
N THR A 121 10.89 1.14 -8.94
CA THR A 121 10.95 2.56 -8.60
C THR A 121 12.37 2.99 -8.18
N LEU A 122 13.09 2.14 -7.46
CA LEU A 122 14.45 2.41 -7.02
C LEU A 122 15.50 2.00 -8.08
N SER A 123 15.33 0.86 -8.75
CA SER A 123 16.31 0.34 -9.73
C SER A 123 16.54 1.23 -10.98
N GLY A 124 15.70 2.24 -11.19
CA GLY A 124 15.85 3.23 -12.27
C GLY A 124 16.47 4.56 -11.83
N SER A 125 16.78 4.72 -10.54
CA SER A 125 17.34 5.97 -10.01
C SER A 125 18.82 6.12 -10.42
N ALA A 126 19.23 7.32 -10.83
CA ALA A 126 20.48 7.61 -11.53
C ALA A 126 21.80 7.38 -10.72
N GLY A 127 21.77 6.63 -9.62
CA GLY A 127 22.93 6.35 -8.77
C GLY A 127 23.12 4.88 -8.38
N GLU A 128 22.15 4.00 -8.60
CA GLU A 128 22.24 2.59 -8.18
C GLU A 128 22.78 1.70 -9.31
N ARG A 129 23.93 1.06 -9.07
CA ARG A 129 24.53 0.08 -9.99
C ARG A 129 23.88 -1.29 -9.83
N GLY A 130 22.63 -1.44 -10.25
CA GLY A 130 21.97 -2.73 -10.37
C GLY A 130 20.55 -2.79 -9.79
N PRO A 131 19.90 -3.97 -9.88
CA PRO A 131 18.55 -4.15 -9.39
C PRO A 131 18.51 -4.03 -7.87
N VAL A 132 17.64 -3.15 -7.37
CA VAL A 132 17.35 -2.99 -5.95
C VAL A 132 16.34 -4.04 -5.54
N VAL A 133 16.69 -4.85 -4.54
CA VAL A 133 15.78 -5.84 -3.96
C VAL A 133 15.19 -5.29 -2.67
N LEU A 134 13.87 -5.29 -2.60
CA LEU A 134 13.12 -4.99 -1.39
C LEU A 134 12.57 -6.28 -0.81
N THR A 135 12.71 -6.44 0.50
CA THR A 135 12.25 -7.63 1.24
C THR A 135 11.37 -7.23 2.40
N TRP A 136 10.13 -7.72 2.40
CA TRP A 136 9.29 -7.79 3.59
C TRP A 136 9.75 -8.94 4.47
N GLU A 137 10.05 -8.65 5.72
CA GLU A 137 10.44 -9.65 6.73
C GLU A 137 9.80 -9.34 8.08
N THR A 138 9.68 -10.36 8.94
CA THR A 138 9.20 -10.19 10.32
C THR A 138 10.11 -9.23 11.08
N ASP A 139 9.52 -8.26 11.79
CA ASP A 139 10.29 -7.33 12.62
C ASP A 139 10.53 -7.93 14.02
N TRP A 140 11.59 -8.74 14.13
CA TRP A 140 11.98 -9.40 15.39
C TRP A 140 12.37 -8.45 16.51
N GLY A 141 12.63 -7.16 16.21
CA GLY A 141 12.97 -6.16 17.21
C GLY A 141 11.79 -5.72 18.08
N ASN A 142 10.57 -6.01 17.64
CA ASN A 142 9.34 -5.69 18.34
C ASN A 142 8.58 -7.01 18.54
N ASN A 143 8.54 -7.53 19.78
CA ASN A 143 8.00 -8.86 20.15
C ASN A 143 6.48 -9.05 19.90
N ALA A 144 5.86 -8.23 19.04
CA ALA A 144 4.47 -8.33 18.66
C ALA A 144 4.30 -9.19 17.40
N LEU A 145 3.46 -10.21 17.53
CA LEU A 145 3.07 -11.11 16.44
C LEU A 145 2.44 -10.32 15.27
N GLY A 146 2.95 -10.55 14.07
CA GLY A 146 2.42 -9.97 12.83
C GLY A 146 3.01 -8.62 12.43
N ASN A 147 4.04 -8.13 13.11
CA ASN A 147 4.79 -6.96 12.67
C ASN A 147 5.79 -7.31 11.56
N PHE A 148 5.89 -6.43 10.58
CA PHE A 148 6.77 -6.60 9.43
C PHE A 148 7.56 -5.34 9.16
N ARG A 149 8.67 -5.48 8.44
CA ARG A 149 9.44 -4.36 7.92
C ARG A 149 9.86 -4.63 6.50
N LEU A 150 9.89 -3.57 5.70
CA LEU A 150 10.41 -3.55 4.35
C LEU A 150 11.86 -3.08 4.39
N VAL A 151 12.76 -3.91 3.89
CA VAL A 151 14.21 -3.68 3.94
C VAL A 151 14.78 -3.65 2.53
N ARG A 152 15.68 -2.72 2.26
CA ARG A 152 16.53 -2.75 1.07
C ARG A 152 17.70 -3.70 1.32
N GLU A 153 17.84 -4.77 0.53
CA GLU A 153 18.83 -5.83 0.81
C GLU A 153 20.29 -5.37 0.70
N GLY A 154 20.58 -4.32 -0.10
CA GLY A 154 21.95 -3.86 -0.33
C GLY A 154 22.63 -3.22 0.89
N ASP A 155 21.88 -2.43 1.66
CA ASP A 155 22.36 -1.66 2.81
C ASP A 155 21.63 -2.01 4.12
N ARG A 156 20.66 -2.93 4.07
CA ARG A 156 19.76 -3.29 5.17
C ARG A 156 18.96 -2.09 5.71
N GLN A 157 18.79 -1.05 4.90
CA GLN A 157 18.00 0.11 5.27
C GLN A 157 16.52 -0.27 5.39
N VAL A 158 15.89 0.10 6.50
CA VAL A 158 14.45 -0.10 6.69
C VAL A 158 13.73 1.07 6.02
N LEU A 159 12.78 0.75 5.15
CA LEU A 159 12.02 1.72 4.37
C LEU A 159 10.66 2.00 5.00
N VAL A 160 9.96 0.93 5.35
CA VAL A 160 8.62 0.98 5.93
C VAL A 160 8.51 -0.08 7.02
N LYS A 161 7.84 0.22 8.12
CA LYS A 161 7.42 -0.78 9.10
C LYS A 161 5.91 -0.93 9.06
N PHE A 162 5.44 -2.16 9.20
CA PHE A 162 4.04 -2.46 9.46
C PHE A 162 3.89 -2.91 10.91
N CYS A 163 3.09 -2.17 11.65
CA CYS A 163 2.70 -2.47 13.01
C CYS A 163 1.27 -2.99 13.01
N ASN A 164 1.12 -4.28 13.32
CA ASN A 164 -0.15 -4.97 13.36
C ASN A 164 -0.96 -4.53 14.59
N GLU A 165 -2.26 -4.29 14.42
CA GLU A 165 -3.14 -4.04 15.55
C GLU A 165 -3.91 -5.31 15.89
N VAL A 166 -3.30 -6.16 16.72
CA VAL A 166 -3.88 -7.43 17.13
C VAL A 166 -5.18 -7.18 17.90
N PHE A 167 -6.24 -7.93 17.57
CA PHE A 167 -7.57 -7.89 18.21
C PHE A 167 -8.46 -6.68 17.89
N SER A 168 -8.11 -5.85 16.91
CA SER A 168 -9.01 -4.79 16.44
C SER A 168 -9.94 -5.27 15.32
N ASN A 169 -11.23 -4.97 15.47
CA ASN A 169 -12.25 -5.23 14.44
C ASN A 169 -12.42 -4.03 13.48
N GLU A 170 -11.83 -2.89 13.81
CA GLU A 170 -11.94 -1.64 13.04
C GLU A 170 -10.64 -1.32 12.30
N ARG A 171 -9.50 -1.77 12.82
CA ARG A 171 -8.17 -1.46 12.29
C ARG A 171 -7.36 -2.71 11.99
N VAL A 172 -6.68 -2.69 10.84
CA VAL A 172 -5.71 -3.73 10.45
C VAL A 172 -4.37 -3.48 11.13
N GLY A 173 -3.91 -2.23 11.09
CA GLY A 173 -2.60 -1.84 11.60
C GLY A 173 -2.19 -0.48 11.06
N THR A 174 -0.88 -0.22 11.11
CA THR A 174 -0.29 1.03 10.63
C THR A 174 0.97 0.76 9.82
N PHE A 175 1.17 1.52 8.74
CA PHE A 175 2.47 1.65 8.09
C PHE A 175 3.19 2.87 8.65
N GLU A 176 4.42 2.69 9.10
CA GLU A 176 5.35 3.76 9.44
C GLU A 176 6.35 3.89 8.28
N VAL A 177 6.16 4.91 7.45
CA VAL A 177 7.03 5.25 6.32
C VAL A 177 8.16 6.12 6.83
N LEU A 178 9.39 5.61 6.74
CA LEU A 178 10.57 6.29 7.27
C LEU A 178 11.03 7.40 6.33
N ASP A 179 11.62 8.45 6.91
CA ASP A 179 11.93 9.73 6.24
C ASP A 179 12.81 9.59 4.98
N GLU A 180 13.58 8.50 4.87
CA GLU A 180 14.46 8.20 3.72
C GLU A 180 13.65 7.78 2.47
N VAL A 181 12.34 7.56 2.62
CA VAL A 181 11.39 7.10 1.61
C VAL A 181 10.31 8.16 1.37
N ARG A 182 10.73 9.38 1.03
CA ARG A 182 9.79 10.46 0.65
C ARG A 182 9.42 10.50 -0.82
N ASP A 183 9.98 9.60 -1.62
CA ASP A 183 9.47 9.39 -2.96
C ASP A 183 8.14 8.65 -2.89
N GLN A 184 7.09 9.34 -3.33
CA GLN A 184 5.74 8.82 -3.36
C GLN A 184 5.62 7.51 -4.16
N LEU A 185 6.41 7.33 -5.22
CA LEU A 185 6.42 6.07 -5.99
C LEU A 185 6.87 4.90 -5.12
N VAL A 186 7.90 5.11 -4.29
CA VAL A 186 8.41 4.09 -3.37
C VAL A 186 7.40 3.83 -2.26
N THR A 187 6.70 4.87 -1.79
CA THR A 187 5.60 4.71 -0.83
C THR A 187 4.44 3.89 -1.43
N ASP A 188 4.01 4.19 -2.66
CA ASP A 188 2.95 3.44 -3.33
C ASP A 188 3.36 1.96 -3.48
N GLU A 189 4.61 1.71 -3.91
CA GLU A 189 5.19 0.37 -4.02
C GLU A 189 5.19 -0.36 -2.66
N ALA A 190 5.67 0.30 -1.61
CA ALA A 190 5.75 -0.28 -0.29
C ALA A 190 4.35 -0.62 0.25
N VAL A 191 3.38 0.28 0.09
CA VAL A 191 2.02 0.06 0.60
C VAL A 191 1.34 -1.10 -0.14
N ILE A 192 1.36 -1.14 -1.49
CA ILE A 192 0.69 -2.23 -2.22
C ILE A 192 1.38 -3.59 -2.01
N SER A 193 2.71 -3.64 -1.97
CA SER A 193 3.46 -4.88 -1.71
C SER A 193 3.25 -5.37 -0.28
N GLY A 194 3.21 -4.45 0.70
CA GLY A 194 2.92 -4.76 2.10
C GLY A 194 1.51 -5.32 2.27
N LEU A 195 0.50 -4.66 1.69
CA LEU A 195 -0.88 -5.15 1.73
C LEU A 195 -1.03 -6.53 1.07
N ALA A 196 -0.35 -6.77 -0.05
CA ALA A 196 -0.36 -8.07 -0.71
C ALA A 196 0.30 -9.16 0.14
N MET A 197 1.45 -8.87 0.75
CA MET A 197 2.11 -9.78 1.69
C MET A 197 1.22 -10.09 2.89
N LEU A 198 0.54 -9.08 3.45
CA LEU A 198 -0.40 -9.28 4.55
C LEU A 198 -1.60 -10.14 4.13
N ALA A 199 -2.13 -9.96 2.92
CA ALA A 199 -3.20 -10.83 2.41
C ALA A 199 -2.77 -12.31 2.34
N MET A 200 -1.51 -12.57 1.97
CA MET A 200 -0.94 -13.92 1.92
C MET A 200 -0.59 -14.51 3.30
N ASN A 201 -0.16 -13.67 4.25
CA ASN A 201 0.27 -14.12 5.58
C ASN A 201 -0.87 -14.14 6.62
N GLN A 202 -1.84 -13.23 6.52
CA GLN A 202 -2.96 -13.06 7.47
C GLN A 202 -4.27 -13.67 6.93
N SER A 203 -4.16 -14.72 6.12
CA SER A 203 -5.25 -15.36 5.35
C SER A 203 -6.33 -16.09 6.18
N PHE A 204 -6.64 -15.63 7.39
CA PHE A 204 -7.91 -15.94 8.05
C PHE A 204 -8.86 -14.74 8.09
N ASN A 205 -8.39 -13.52 8.37
CA ASN A 205 -9.26 -12.33 8.44
C ASN A 205 -9.36 -11.59 7.10
N LEU A 206 -8.23 -11.37 6.40
CA LEU A 206 -8.25 -10.72 5.08
C LEU A 206 -8.79 -11.66 3.98
N ALA A 207 -8.37 -12.93 4.01
CA ALA A 207 -8.92 -13.95 3.13
C ALA A 207 -10.40 -14.24 3.44
N GLY A 208 -10.83 -14.09 4.70
CA GLY A 208 -12.24 -14.12 5.08
C GLY A 208 -13.05 -13.04 4.35
N MET A 209 -12.59 -11.80 4.30
CA MET A 209 -13.26 -10.74 3.52
C MET A 209 -13.22 -11.01 2.01
N VAL A 210 -12.09 -11.46 1.46
CA VAL A 210 -12.01 -11.87 0.05
C VAL A 210 -13.03 -12.98 -0.24
N MET A 211 -13.14 -14.00 0.63
CA MET A 211 -13.93 -15.22 0.43
C MET A 211 -15.40 -15.13 0.88
N PHE A 212 -15.77 -14.11 1.65
CA PHE A 212 -17.14 -13.90 2.16
C PHE A 212 -17.73 -12.52 1.82
N GLY A 213 -16.98 -11.67 1.12
CA GLY A 213 -17.52 -10.47 0.48
C GLY A 213 -18.71 -10.86 -0.38
N ARG A 214 -19.90 -10.44 0.04
CA ARG A 214 -21.16 -10.67 -0.67
C ARG A 214 -21.14 -9.89 -1.98
N THR A 215 -21.42 -10.58 -3.08
CA THR A 215 -21.86 -10.01 -4.37
C THR A 215 -23.23 -9.36 -4.23
#